data_AF-A0A8T5Y6J7-F1
#
_entry.id   AF-A0A8T5Y6J7-F1
#
_cell.length_a   1.000
_cell.length_b   1.000
_cell.length_c   1.000
_cell.angle_alpha   90.00
_cell.angle_beta   90.00
_cell.angle_gamma   90.00
#
_symmetry.space_group_name_H-M   'P 1'
#
loop_
_entity.id
_entity.type
_entity.pdbx_description
1 polymer ?
#
loop_
_entity_poly.entity_id
_entity_poly.type
_entity_poly.pdbx_seq_one_letter_code
_entity_poly.pdbx_strand_id
1 'polypeptide(L)'
;MRGINCNFSAPKAILGEWVEQLVLKDAGLAWAYENGYMSDERISVEADGVRLTVLGTVADPVMTTVVYLVEGVDAEGAGAHISAVNGEGSFSWHDSPVDTPLGKVGMAHTDPLPEGENSVTLQLRSGGKLKSDLQASVTVDREEISRVSREYPLEYRWTMEGVSVEAHRVVYTPTQMLVEYTIAGGGSLGGTVRNDEHIYLLDSKGNQFNSSFRKGEMIEEDVWRSYAVFEWPKDTEDLQMVIPVLGRRELVDVEFTPDSVGKRQELDPGLQLAAWRTNGEIWNSKDILELGFKFEGDIRAFSEWTAVDADGNTHELDRPRWGMTGAEEFYGVSLDSFDPVKVRASEAQVVVRGDWEIPLPGAE
;
A
#
# COMPACT_ATOMS: atom_id res chain seq x y z
N MET A 1 -19.12 39.80 -4.53
CA MET A 1 -19.84 38.74 -3.80
C MET A 1 -21.20 38.51 -4.44
N ARG A 2 -21.31 37.49 -5.29
CA ARG A 2 -22.60 36.92 -5.73
C ARG A 2 -22.62 35.50 -5.19
N GLY A 3 -23.55 35.22 -4.27
CA GLY A 3 -23.72 33.90 -3.69
C GLY A 3 -24.20 32.92 -4.76
N ILE A 4 -23.45 31.85 -4.96
CA ILE A 4 -23.93 30.67 -5.64
C ILE A 4 -24.71 29.89 -4.59
N ASN A 5 -26.02 29.94 -4.70
CA ASN A 5 -26.94 29.22 -3.84
C ASN A 5 -27.23 27.88 -4.53
N CYS A 6 -26.37 26.89 -4.31
CA CYS A 6 -26.60 25.52 -4.77
C CYS A 6 -27.38 24.77 -3.70
N ASN A 7 -28.71 24.91 -3.72
CA ASN A 7 -29.60 23.97 -3.06
C ASN A 7 -29.62 22.66 -3.86
N PHE A 8 -28.65 21.77 -3.62
CA PHE A 8 -28.80 20.37 -3.98
C PHE A 8 -29.40 19.66 -2.78
N SER A 9 -30.71 19.39 -2.83
CA SER A 9 -31.29 18.37 -1.97
C SER A 9 -30.85 17.01 -2.52
N ALA A 10 -29.80 16.42 -1.94
CA ALA A 10 -29.34 15.07 -2.29
C ALA A 10 -30.53 14.07 -2.19
N PRO A 11 -30.70 13.13 -3.15
CA PRO A 11 -31.68 12.06 -3.02
C PRO A 11 -31.28 11.16 -1.84
N LYS A 12 -32.00 11.31 -0.74
CA LYS A 12 -31.71 10.74 0.59
C LYS A 12 -31.93 9.21 0.70
N ALA A 13 -31.72 8.43 -0.36
CA ALA A 13 -32.07 7.00 -0.39
C ALA A 13 -31.30 6.14 -1.42
N ILE A 14 -30.05 6.47 -1.77
CA ILE A 14 -29.34 5.71 -2.83
C ILE A 14 -28.64 4.46 -2.31
N LEU A 15 -28.31 4.37 -1.03
CA LEU A 15 -27.53 3.27 -0.46
C LEU A 15 -28.25 2.84 0.83
N GLY A 16 -28.59 1.56 1.03
CA GLY A 16 -29.28 1.13 2.25
C GLY A 16 -28.48 1.51 3.51
N GLU A 17 -29.11 1.57 4.68
CA GLU A 17 -28.50 2.06 5.96
C GLU A 17 -27.08 1.52 6.23
N TRP A 18 -26.78 0.30 5.81
CA TRP A 18 -25.47 -0.35 5.99
C TRP A 18 -24.36 0.20 5.11
N VAL A 19 -24.69 0.60 3.89
CA VAL A 19 -23.72 1.19 2.97
C VAL A 19 -23.47 2.64 3.37
N GLU A 20 -24.50 3.34 3.87
CA GLU A 20 -24.33 4.64 4.52
C GLU A 20 -23.37 4.53 5.72
N GLN A 21 -23.50 3.51 6.58
CA GLN A 21 -22.56 3.32 7.69
C GLN A 21 -21.11 3.01 7.27
N LEU A 22 -20.89 2.40 6.10
CA LEU A 22 -19.55 2.16 5.58
C LEU A 22 -18.97 3.42 4.93
N VAL A 23 -19.76 4.09 4.09
CA VAL A 23 -19.41 5.33 3.40
C VAL A 23 -19.15 6.45 4.40
N LEU A 24 -19.95 6.57 5.47
CA LEU A 24 -19.78 7.62 6.49
C LEU A 24 -18.61 7.39 7.46
N LYS A 25 -17.91 6.24 7.38
CA LYS A 25 -16.66 6.03 8.14
C LYS A 25 -15.46 6.65 7.43
N ASP A 26 -15.53 6.80 6.10
CA ASP A 26 -14.52 7.45 5.29
C ASP A 26 -14.99 8.88 5.01
N ALA A 27 -14.27 9.88 5.51
CA ALA A 27 -14.69 11.28 5.39
C ALA A 27 -14.79 11.75 3.94
N GLY A 28 -13.93 11.23 3.05
CA GLY A 28 -13.94 11.58 1.64
C GLY A 28 -15.14 10.98 0.91
N LEU A 29 -15.42 9.70 1.14
CA LEU A 29 -16.60 9.05 0.56
C LEU A 29 -17.90 9.62 1.13
N ALA A 30 -17.94 9.95 2.42
CA ALA A 30 -19.06 10.65 3.04
C ALA A 30 -19.35 11.98 2.30
N TRP A 31 -18.31 12.79 2.09
CA TRP A 31 -18.44 14.03 1.34
C TRP A 31 -18.94 13.79 -0.08
N ALA A 32 -18.37 12.82 -0.81
CA ALA A 32 -18.78 12.51 -2.17
C ALA A 32 -20.26 12.08 -2.25
N TYR A 33 -20.70 11.27 -1.29
CA TYR A 33 -22.10 10.85 -1.18
C TYR A 33 -23.03 12.03 -0.87
N GLU A 34 -22.71 12.84 0.14
CA GLU A 34 -23.53 13.98 0.57
C GLU A 34 -23.67 15.06 -0.51
N ASN A 35 -22.66 15.20 -1.37
CA ASN A 35 -22.62 16.19 -2.43
C ASN A 35 -22.98 15.64 -3.82
N GLY A 36 -23.34 14.36 -3.92
CA GLY A 36 -23.82 13.74 -5.17
C GLY A 36 -22.73 13.42 -6.20
N TYR A 37 -21.48 13.28 -5.78
CA TYR A 37 -20.34 12.86 -6.61
C TYR A 37 -20.09 11.35 -6.61
N MET A 38 -20.85 10.60 -5.80
CA MET A 38 -20.86 9.14 -5.88
C MET A 38 -21.88 8.70 -6.93
N SER A 39 -21.44 7.95 -7.93
CA SER A 39 -22.33 7.38 -8.94
C SER A 39 -23.40 6.50 -8.27
N ASP A 40 -24.64 6.62 -8.76
CA ASP A 40 -25.78 5.79 -8.36
C ASP A 40 -26.01 4.59 -9.29
N GLU A 41 -25.11 4.39 -10.27
CA GLU A 41 -25.19 3.26 -11.19
C GLU A 41 -24.96 1.94 -10.44
N ARG A 42 -25.99 1.07 -10.49
CA ARG A 42 -25.94 -0.25 -9.88
C ARG A 42 -25.85 -1.33 -10.93
N ILE A 43 -24.76 -2.08 -10.90
CA ILE A 43 -24.51 -3.19 -11.81
C ILE A 43 -24.41 -4.46 -10.99
N SER A 44 -25.20 -5.47 -11.33
CA SER A 44 -25.20 -6.75 -10.63
C SER A 44 -24.97 -7.90 -11.59
N VAL A 45 -24.11 -8.83 -11.18
CA VAL A 45 -23.82 -10.08 -11.88
C VAL A 45 -23.95 -11.22 -10.89
N GLU A 46 -24.42 -12.39 -11.35
CA GLU A 46 -24.69 -13.53 -10.50
C GLU A 46 -24.27 -14.83 -11.18
N ALA A 47 -23.56 -15.69 -10.45
CA ALA A 47 -23.17 -17.02 -10.89
C ALA A 47 -23.00 -17.95 -9.68
N ASP A 48 -23.34 -19.23 -9.85
CA ASP A 48 -23.21 -20.26 -8.80
C ASP A 48 -23.86 -19.88 -7.44
N GLY A 49 -24.92 -19.06 -7.46
CA GLY A 49 -25.61 -18.57 -6.25
C GLY A 49 -24.85 -17.48 -5.49
N VAL A 50 -23.80 -16.91 -6.08
CA VAL A 50 -23.06 -15.75 -5.60
C VAL A 50 -23.39 -14.55 -6.47
N ARG A 51 -23.74 -13.42 -5.84
CA ARG A 51 -24.05 -12.16 -6.51
C ARG A 51 -23.02 -11.10 -6.15
N LEU A 52 -22.46 -10.44 -7.15
CA LEU A 52 -21.61 -9.26 -7.01
C LEU A 52 -22.37 -8.05 -7.53
N THR A 53 -22.51 -7.03 -6.70
CA THR A 53 -23.18 -5.78 -7.03
C THR A 53 -22.24 -4.60 -6.82
N VAL A 54 -22.01 -3.81 -7.87
CA VAL A 54 -21.45 -2.45 -7.75
C VAL A 54 -22.55 -1.55 -7.19
N LEU A 55 -22.27 -0.92 -6.06
CA LEU A 55 -23.19 -0.04 -5.34
C LEU A 55 -23.01 1.43 -5.71
N GLY A 56 -21.79 1.81 -6.06
CA GLY A 56 -21.45 3.14 -6.56
C GLY A 56 -19.95 3.29 -6.71
N THR A 57 -19.55 4.37 -7.38
CA THR A 57 -18.15 4.69 -7.67
C THR A 57 -17.85 6.14 -7.34
N VAL A 58 -16.61 6.40 -6.92
CA VAL A 58 -16.06 7.74 -6.74
C VAL A 58 -14.72 7.76 -7.45
N ALA A 59 -14.55 8.64 -8.42
CA ALA A 59 -13.29 8.82 -9.13
C ALA A 59 -12.84 10.26 -9.04
N ASP A 60 -11.64 10.45 -8.51
CA ASP A 60 -11.02 11.75 -8.39
C ASP A 60 -9.57 11.70 -8.92
N PRO A 61 -8.89 12.85 -9.02
CA PRO A 61 -7.48 12.90 -9.43
C PRO A 61 -6.47 12.15 -8.56
N VAL A 62 -6.86 11.63 -7.40
CA VAL A 62 -6.00 10.92 -6.45
C VAL A 62 -6.21 9.41 -6.50
N MET A 63 -7.45 8.95 -6.58
CA MET A 63 -7.79 7.53 -6.57
C MET A 63 -9.19 7.31 -7.15
N THR A 64 -9.43 6.10 -7.65
CA THR A 64 -10.79 5.62 -7.95
C THR A 64 -11.19 4.53 -6.99
N THR A 65 -12.39 4.66 -6.42
CA THR A 65 -12.99 3.72 -5.46
C THR A 65 -14.29 3.16 -6.01
N VAL A 66 -14.43 1.83 -5.94
CA VAL A 66 -15.66 1.09 -6.25
C VAL A 66 -16.18 0.48 -4.97
N VAL A 67 -17.39 0.87 -4.57
CA VAL A 67 -18.10 0.28 -3.43
C VAL A 67 -18.93 -0.89 -3.94
N TYR A 68 -18.79 -2.05 -3.32
CA TYR A 68 -19.44 -3.28 -3.78
C TYR A 68 -20.10 -4.08 -2.65
N LEU A 69 -21.06 -4.92 -3.04
CA LEU A 69 -21.72 -5.91 -2.19
C LEU A 69 -21.55 -7.30 -2.81
N VAL A 70 -21.15 -8.27 -1.98
CA VAL A 70 -21.11 -9.69 -2.34
C VAL A 70 -22.09 -10.47 -1.48
N GLU A 71 -22.99 -11.21 -2.12
CA GLU A 71 -24.01 -12.03 -1.47
C GLU A 71 -23.81 -13.51 -1.81
N GLY A 72 -24.24 -14.42 -0.91
CA GLY A 72 -24.16 -15.86 -1.13
C GLY A 72 -22.79 -16.51 -0.84
N VAL A 73 -21.80 -15.73 -0.45
CA VAL A 73 -20.45 -16.21 -0.04
C VAL A 73 -20.37 -16.46 1.47
N ASP A 74 -19.46 -17.35 1.85
CA ASP A 74 -19.12 -17.61 3.25
C ASP A 74 -18.06 -16.59 3.73
N ALA A 75 -17.54 -16.72 4.97
CA ALA A 75 -16.66 -15.72 5.58
C ALA A 75 -15.36 -15.45 4.79
N GLU A 76 -14.83 -16.46 4.11
CA GLU A 76 -13.59 -16.40 3.32
C GLU A 76 -13.92 -16.24 1.83
N GLY A 77 -13.32 -15.25 1.15
CA GLY A 77 -13.43 -15.11 -0.31
C GLY A 77 -14.39 -14.04 -0.85
N ALA A 78 -14.70 -13.00 -0.08
CA ALA A 78 -15.57 -11.90 -0.52
C ALA A 78 -14.83 -10.64 -1.00
N GLY A 79 -13.50 -10.65 -0.97
CA GLY A 79 -12.69 -9.53 -1.44
C GLY A 79 -12.76 -9.44 -2.96
N ALA A 80 -13.47 -8.43 -3.48
CA ALA A 80 -13.40 -8.05 -4.87
C ALA A 80 -12.27 -7.02 -5.09
N HIS A 81 -11.68 -7.03 -6.28
CA HIS A 81 -10.60 -6.14 -6.67
C HIS A 81 -10.85 -5.61 -8.08
N ILE A 82 -10.32 -4.43 -8.39
CA ILE A 82 -10.39 -3.87 -9.73
C ILE A 82 -9.36 -4.61 -10.59
N SER A 83 -9.83 -5.49 -11.47
CA SER A 83 -8.96 -6.31 -12.30
C SER A 83 -8.46 -5.59 -13.55
N ALA A 84 -9.26 -4.63 -14.06
CA ALA A 84 -8.91 -3.91 -15.28
C ALA A 84 -9.51 -2.51 -15.34
N VAL A 85 -8.81 -1.61 -16.02
CA VAL A 85 -9.28 -0.30 -16.47
C VAL A 85 -9.13 -0.26 -17.99
N ASN A 86 -10.22 0.04 -18.71
CA ASN A 86 -10.29 0.02 -20.18
C ASN A 86 -9.82 -1.32 -20.81
N GLY A 87 -10.00 -2.42 -20.08
CA GLY A 87 -9.56 -3.76 -20.51
C GLY A 87 -8.08 -4.07 -20.27
N GLU A 88 -7.31 -3.11 -19.75
CA GLU A 88 -5.91 -3.30 -19.37
C GLU A 88 -5.81 -3.64 -17.88
N GLY A 89 -4.92 -4.57 -17.52
CA GLY A 89 -4.74 -4.99 -16.13
C GLY A 89 -4.39 -3.81 -15.24
N SER A 90 -5.08 -3.67 -14.10
CA SER A 90 -4.85 -2.56 -13.17
C SER A 90 -4.29 -3.04 -11.84
N PHE A 91 -3.50 -2.18 -11.19
CA PHE A 91 -3.18 -2.34 -9.79
C PHE A 91 -4.44 -2.05 -8.96
N SER A 92 -4.73 -2.92 -8.00
CA SER A 92 -5.86 -2.73 -7.08
C SER A 92 -5.51 -3.17 -5.68
N TRP A 93 -6.04 -2.43 -4.72
CA TRP A 93 -6.06 -2.80 -3.31
C TRP A 93 -7.49 -2.68 -2.79
N HIS A 94 -7.76 -3.36 -1.69
CA HIS A 94 -9.08 -3.35 -1.08
C HIS A 94 -8.93 -3.48 0.43
N ASP A 95 -9.88 -2.89 1.14
CA ASP A 95 -10.02 -3.14 2.56
C ASP A 95 -10.64 -4.51 2.82
N SER A 96 -10.61 -4.95 4.08
CA SER A 96 -11.35 -6.13 4.49
C SER A 96 -12.86 -5.84 4.40
N PRO A 97 -13.64 -6.63 3.63
CA PRO A 97 -15.08 -6.43 3.55
C PRO A 97 -15.76 -6.58 4.91
N VAL A 98 -16.80 -5.78 5.14
CA VAL A 98 -17.59 -5.76 6.38
C VAL A 98 -18.83 -6.63 6.22
N ASP A 99 -19.13 -7.44 7.22
CA ASP A 99 -20.35 -8.26 7.27
C ASP A 99 -21.61 -7.41 7.45
N THR A 100 -22.64 -7.74 6.69
CA THR A 100 -23.98 -7.13 6.75
C THR A 100 -25.06 -8.22 6.67
N PRO A 101 -26.33 -7.92 7.02
CA PRO A 101 -27.42 -8.88 6.88
C PRO A 101 -27.69 -9.35 5.44
N LEU A 102 -27.25 -8.58 4.43
CA LEU A 102 -27.43 -8.92 3.01
C LEU A 102 -26.25 -9.74 2.45
N GLY A 103 -25.07 -9.59 3.03
CA GLY A 103 -23.82 -10.13 2.52
C GLY A 103 -22.64 -9.33 3.03
N LYS A 104 -21.57 -9.22 2.25
CA LYS A 104 -20.36 -8.48 2.63
C LYS A 104 -20.20 -7.25 1.75
N VAL A 105 -20.01 -6.08 2.37
CA VAL A 105 -19.79 -4.81 1.67
C VAL A 105 -18.32 -4.45 1.76
N GLY A 106 -17.70 -4.09 0.65
CA GLY A 106 -16.29 -3.73 0.59
C GLY A 106 -16.02 -2.56 -0.34
N MET A 107 -14.77 -2.11 -0.32
CA MET A 107 -14.25 -1.08 -1.20
C MET A 107 -13.05 -1.67 -1.95
N ALA A 108 -13.01 -1.43 -3.25
CA ALA A 108 -11.85 -1.70 -4.07
C ALA A 108 -11.35 -0.40 -4.68
N HIS A 109 -10.05 -0.22 -4.68
CA HIS A 109 -9.38 0.99 -5.06
C HIS A 109 -8.40 0.72 -6.20
N THR A 110 -8.13 1.75 -6.99
CA THR A 110 -7.11 1.75 -8.04
C THR A 110 -6.53 3.15 -8.19
N ASP A 111 -5.42 3.26 -8.92
CA ASP A 111 -4.80 4.53 -9.29
C ASP A 111 -5.82 5.47 -9.98
N PRO A 112 -5.59 6.80 -9.98
CA PRO A 112 -6.53 7.72 -10.60
C PRO A 112 -6.71 7.42 -12.09
N LEU A 113 -7.96 7.45 -12.55
CA LEU A 113 -8.29 7.15 -13.95
C LEU A 113 -7.75 8.25 -14.89
N PRO A 114 -7.49 7.93 -16.18
CA PRO A 114 -7.31 8.94 -17.22
C PRO A 114 -8.49 9.93 -17.29
N GLU A 115 -8.31 11.08 -17.95
CA GLU A 115 -9.44 11.99 -18.22
C GLU A 115 -10.47 11.35 -19.15
N GLY A 116 -11.75 11.65 -18.89
CA GLY A 116 -12.90 11.15 -19.65
C GLY A 116 -13.52 9.87 -19.08
N GLU A 117 -14.46 9.30 -19.82
CA GLU A 117 -15.13 8.06 -19.45
C GLU A 117 -14.19 6.85 -19.59
N ASN A 118 -14.07 6.08 -18.51
CA ASN A 118 -13.28 4.87 -18.46
C ASN A 118 -14.14 3.68 -18.00
N SER A 119 -13.89 2.49 -18.54
CA SER A 119 -14.52 1.26 -18.08
C SER A 119 -13.69 0.64 -16.96
N VAL A 120 -14.28 0.47 -15.77
CA VAL A 120 -13.64 -0.14 -14.60
C VAL A 120 -14.26 -1.51 -14.36
N THR A 121 -13.44 -2.56 -14.42
CA THR A 121 -13.89 -3.95 -14.18
C THR A 121 -13.53 -4.38 -12.77
N LEU A 122 -14.56 -4.63 -11.97
CA LEU A 122 -14.46 -5.25 -10.66
C LEU A 122 -14.59 -6.77 -10.79
N GLN A 123 -13.69 -7.50 -10.14
CA GLN A 123 -13.63 -8.96 -10.19
C GLN A 123 -13.64 -9.57 -8.79
N LEU A 124 -14.54 -10.54 -8.61
CA LEU A 124 -14.49 -11.50 -7.53
C LEU A 124 -13.86 -12.79 -8.06
N ARG A 125 -12.74 -13.21 -7.45
CA ARG A 125 -12.01 -14.41 -7.88
C ARG A 125 -12.80 -15.67 -7.55
N SER A 126 -12.66 -16.67 -8.42
CA SER A 126 -13.11 -18.03 -8.17
C SER A 126 -12.55 -18.59 -6.86
N GLY A 127 -13.38 -19.34 -6.15
CA GLY A 127 -13.12 -19.77 -4.78
C GLY A 127 -14.41 -20.13 -4.06
N GLY A 128 -14.33 -21.04 -3.09
CA GLY A 128 -15.51 -21.53 -2.37
C GLY A 128 -16.59 -22.07 -3.32
N LYS A 129 -17.74 -21.39 -3.39
CA LYS A 129 -18.88 -21.77 -4.24
C LYS A 129 -18.71 -21.36 -5.71
N LEU A 130 -17.88 -20.37 -6.00
CA LEU A 130 -17.75 -19.76 -7.32
C LEU A 130 -16.76 -20.54 -8.19
N LYS A 131 -17.23 -21.12 -9.30
CA LYS A 131 -16.40 -22.00 -10.17
C LYS A 131 -15.54 -21.23 -11.17
N SER A 132 -15.91 -20.01 -11.50
CA SER A 132 -15.20 -19.11 -12.40
C SER A 132 -15.33 -17.70 -11.91
N ASP A 133 -14.33 -16.86 -12.15
CA ASP A 133 -14.36 -15.47 -11.72
C ASP A 133 -15.65 -14.75 -12.16
N LEU A 134 -16.15 -13.89 -11.28
CA LEU A 134 -17.34 -13.09 -11.50
C LEU A 134 -16.92 -11.64 -11.70
N GLN A 135 -17.34 -11.02 -12.79
CA GLN A 135 -16.89 -9.68 -13.20
C GLN A 135 -18.07 -8.75 -13.47
N ALA A 136 -17.98 -7.53 -12.96
CA ALA A 136 -18.89 -6.42 -13.27
C ALA A 136 -18.07 -5.24 -13.80
N SER A 137 -18.48 -4.65 -14.92
CA SER A 137 -17.83 -3.46 -15.47
C SER A 137 -18.76 -2.26 -15.36
N VAL A 138 -18.24 -1.14 -14.87
CA VAL A 138 -18.96 0.12 -14.68
C VAL A 138 -18.21 1.24 -15.41
N THR A 139 -18.95 2.18 -16.01
CA THR A 139 -18.35 3.37 -16.62
C THR A 139 -18.15 4.43 -15.53
N VAL A 140 -16.94 4.99 -15.47
CA VAL A 140 -16.56 5.95 -14.45
C VAL A 140 -15.83 7.11 -15.11
N ASP A 141 -16.21 8.33 -14.74
CA ASP A 141 -15.55 9.56 -15.15
C ASP A 141 -15.16 10.36 -13.90
N ARG A 142 -13.92 10.89 -13.90
CA ARG A 142 -13.39 11.71 -12.81
C ARG A 142 -13.59 13.21 -13.02
N GLU A 143 -14.18 13.64 -14.14
CA GLU A 143 -14.23 15.05 -14.54
C GLU A 143 -14.90 15.95 -13.49
N GLU A 144 -15.99 15.47 -12.88
CA GLU A 144 -16.76 16.27 -11.91
C GLU A 144 -15.94 16.67 -10.68
N ILE A 145 -15.22 15.72 -10.08
CA ILE A 145 -14.33 16.01 -8.95
C ILE A 145 -13.07 16.74 -9.41
N SER A 146 -12.56 16.43 -10.61
CA SER A 146 -11.39 17.12 -11.17
C SER A 146 -11.61 18.64 -11.29
N ARG A 147 -12.83 19.08 -11.64
CA ARG A 147 -13.19 20.51 -11.75
C ARG A 147 -13.12 21.28 -10.42
N VAL A 148 -13.26 20.60 -9.30
CA VAL A 148 -13.19 21.17 -7.95
C VAL A 148 -11.89 20.83 -7.22
N SER A 149 -10.97 20.14 -7.90
CA SER A 149 -9.66 19.80 -7.37
C SER A 149 -8.63 20.89 -7.70
N ARG A 150 -7.58 20.96 -6.90
CA ARG A 150 -6.44 21.86 -7.08
C ARG A 150 -5.16 21.06 -7.12
N GLU A 151 -4.25 21.46 -7.98
CA GLU A 151 -2.92 20.88 -8.09
C GLU A 151 -1.90 22.00 -7.99
N TYR A 152 -0.87 21.78 -7.18
CA TYR A 152 0.22 22.72 -7.02
C TYR A 152 1.55 21.99 -7.26
N PRO A 153 2.42 22.51 -8.14
CA PRO A 153 3.78 22.00 -8.24
C PRO A 153 4.52 22.29 -6.94
N LEU A 154 5.39 21.37 -6.55
CA LEU A 154 6.30 21.52 -5.43
C LEU A 154 7.71 21.69 -5.98
N GLU A 155 8.44 22.67 -5.46
CA GLU A 155 9.85 22.87 -5.75
C GLU A 155 10.68 22.49 -4.53
N TYR A 156 10.59 21.21 -4.13
CA TYR A 156 11.33 20.68 -3.00
C TYR A 156 12.30 19.60 -3.45
N ARG A 157 13.57 19.76 -3.09
CA ARG A 157 14.57 18.71 -3.21
C ARG A 157 15.51 18.76 -2.01
N TRP A 158 15.73 17.62 -1.37
CA TRP A 158 16.64 17.50 -0.26
C TRP A 158 17.37 16.17 -0.27
N THR A 159 18.67 16.21 0.00
CA THR A 159 19.53 15.02 0.06
C THR A 159 20.15 14.91 1.44
N MET A 160 20.08 13.72 2.02
CA MET A 160 20.66 13.40 3.31
C MET A 160 21.20 11.98 3.30
N GLU A 161 22.46 11.83 3.73
CA GLU A 161 23.15 10.54 3.82
C GLU A 161 23.05 9.65 2.55
N GLY A 162 23.07 10.29 1.37
CA GLY A 162 23.00 9.60 0.08
C GLY A 162 21.58 9.33 -0.44
N VAL A 163 20.55 9.59 0.36
CA VAL A 163 19.14 9.49 -0.05
C VAL A 163 18.59 10.86 -0.39
N SER A 164 18.03 11.01 -1.58
CA SER A 164 17.42 12.25 -2.05
C SER A 164 15.91 12.11 -2.17
N VAL A 165 15.18 13.11 -1.70
CA VAL A 165 13.74 13.25 -1.90
C VAL A 165 13.50 14.47 -2.78
N GLU A 166 12.70 14.29 -3.83
CA GLU A 166 12.20 15.37 -4.67
C GLU A 166 10.68 15.31 -4.70
N ALA A 167 10.00 16.32 -4.15
CA ALA A 167 8.54 16.40 -4.22
C ALA A 167 8.15 17.14 -5.49
N HIS A 168 7.20 16.59 -6.25
CA HIS A 168 6.82 17.09 -7.57
C HIS A 168 5.56 17.95 -7.51
N ARG A 169 4.54 17.46 -6.81
CA ARG A 169 3.25 18.12 -6.72
C ARG A 169 2.43 17.63 -5.53
N VAL A 170 1.48 18.47 -5.12
CA VAL A 170 0.37 18.10 -4.26
C VAL A 170 -0.94 18.29 -5.00
N VAL A 171 -1.84 17.32 -4.86
CA VAL A 171 -3.20 17.33 -5.42
C VAL A 171 -4.18 17.33 -4.27
N TYR A 172 -4.99 18.38 -4.21
CA TYR A 172 -6.11 18.54 -3.28
C TYR A 172 -7.41 18.25 -4.01
N THR A 173 -8.11 17.19 -3.62
CA THR A 173 -9.48 16.91 -4.06
C THR A 173 -10.40 17.08 -2.85
N PRO A 174 -11.71 17.29 -2.95
CA PRO A 174 -12.55 17.37 -1.76
C PRO A 174 -12.62 16.06 -0.94
N THR A 175 -12.18 14.94 -1.50
CA THR A 175 -12.22 13.61 -0.89
C THR A 175 -10.92 13.30 -0.13
N GLN A 176 -9.78 13.78 -0.62
CA GLN A 176 -8.45 13.40 -0.12
C GLN A 176 -7.34 14.34 -0.64
N MET A 177 -6.13 14.13 -0.15
CA MET A 177 -4.93 14.78 -0.66
C MET A 177 -3.91 13.72 -1.10
N LEU A 178 -3.16 14.03 -2.16
CA LEU A 178 -2.03 13.23 -2.63
C LEU A 178 -0.78 14.09 -2.77
N VAL A 179 0.35 13.58 -2.30
CA VAL A 179 1.66 14.17 -2.54
C VAL A 179 2.51 13.20 -3.34
N GLU A 180 2.96 13.64 -4.51
CA GLU A 180 3.84 12.89 -5.40
C GLU A 180 5.29 13.29 -5.19
N TYR A 181 6.17 12.30 -5.09
CA TYR A 181 7.60 12.51 -4.85
C TYR A 181 8.44 11.37 -5.42
N THR A 182 9.72 11.64 -5.67
CA THR A 182 10.72 10.64 -6.03
C THR A 182 11.70 10.47 -4.88
N ILE A 183 12.12 9.23 -4.63
CA ILE A 183 13.26 8.89 -3.78
C ILE A 183 14.39 8.39 -4.67
N ALA A 184 15.61 8.92 -4.51
CA ALA A 184 16.80 8.46 -5.23
C ALA A 184 17.92 8.06 -4.25
N GLY A 185 18.72 7.05 -4.60
CA GLY A 185 19.78 6.51 -3.74
C GLY A 185 19.26 5.67 -2.58
N GLY A 186 18.01 5.21 -2.70
CA GLY A 186 17.29 4.49 -1.65
C GLY A 186 15.90 4.09 -2.12
N GLY A 187 15.03 3.71 -1.19
CA GLY A 187 13.65 3.33 -1.48
C GLY A 187 12.77 3.28 -0.25
N SER A 188 11.50 2.94 -0.47
CA SER A 188 10.56 2.69 0.64
C SER A 188 11.00 1.47 1.45
N LEU A 189 10.90 1.57 2.77
CA LEU A 189 11.07 0.43 3.69
C LEU A 189 9.88 -0.55 3.62
N GLY A 190 8.80 -0.23 2.89
CA GLY A 190 7.66 -1.13 2.67
C GLY A 190 6.97 -1.54 3.97
N GLY A 191 6.57 -2.81 4.08
CA GLY A 191 5.88 -3.39 5.25
C GLY A 191 6.75 -3.60 6.50
N THR A 192 8.01 -3.13 6.49
CA THR A 192 8.95 -3.25 7.63
C THR A 192 9.03 -1.98 8.50
N VAL A 193 8.16 -1.01 8.21
CA VAL A 193 8.09 0.30 8.86
C VAL A 193 7.37 0.20 10.21
N ARG A 194 7.96 0.73 11.28
CA ARG A 194 7.30 0.86 12.58
C ARG A 194 6.24 1.98 12.56
N ASN A 195 5.32 1.97 13.52
CA ASN A 195 4.22 2.95 13.55
C ASN A 195 4.70 4.43 13.60
N ASP A 196 5.84 4.69 14.25
CA ASP A 196 6.51 5.99 14.36
C ASP A 196 7.35 6.35 13.12
N GLU A 197 7.47 5.44 12.17
CA GLU A 197 8.27 5.58 10.95
C GLU A 197 7.38 5.80 9.71
N HIS A 198 6.08 5.99 9.93
CA HIS A 198 5.11 6.27 8.88
C HIS A 198 5.22 7.71 8.35
N ILE A 199 5.02 7.91 7.05
CA ILE A 199 4.83 9.23 6.45
C ILE A 199 3.52 9.82 7.00
N TYR A 200 3.58 11.08 7.44
CA TYR A 200 2.45 11.80 8.02
C TYR A 200 2.43 13.26 7.54
N LEU A 201 1.29 13.93 7.75
CA LEU A 201 1.19 15.38 7.71
C LEU A 201 1.31 15.96 9.10
N LEU A 202 1.96 17.10 9.20
CA LEU A 202 2.03 17.91 10.39
C LEU A 202 1.34 19.25 10.10
N ASP A 203 0.41 19.65 10.98
CA ASP A 203 -0.17 21.00 10.93
C ASP A 203 0.61 22.00 11.80
N SER A 204 0.28 23.29 11.68
CA SER A 204 0.88 24.37 12.48
C SER A 204 0.70 24.25 13.99
N LYS A 205 -0.21 23.38 14.45
CA LYS A 205 -0.49 23.10 15.87
C LYS A 205 0.26 21.85 16.37
N GLY A 206 1.00 21.17 15.49
CA GLY A 206 1.72 19.94 15.78
C GLY A 206 0.85 18.69 15.80
N ASN A 207 -0.37 18.73 15.24
CA ASN A 207 -1.18 17.54 15.06
C ASN A 207 -0.64 16.71 13.90
N GLN A 208 -0.55 15.39 14.10
CA GLN A 208 -0.08 14.45 13.10
C GLN A 208 -1.24 13.70 12.45
N PHE A 209 -1.20 13.59 11.13
CA PHE A 209 -2.18 12.86 10.32
C PHE A 209 -1.44 11.83 9.46
N ASN A 210 -1.57 10.55 9.79
CA ASN A 210 -0.91 9.49 9.03
C ASN A 210 -1.49 9.41 7.61
N SER A 211 -0.65 9.04 6.64
CA SER A 211 -1.12 8.67 5.31
C SER A 211 -2.11 7.49 5.39
N SER A 212 -3.22 7.57 4.68
CA SER A 212 -4.16 6.45 4.53
C SER A 212 -3.62 5.39 3.56
N PHE A 213 -2.86 5.80 2.55
CA PHE A 213 -2.29 4.91 1.56
C PHE A 213 -0.95 5.41 1.02
N ARG A 214 -0.10 4.50 0.54
CA ARG A 214 1.17 4.80 -0.12
C ARG A 214 1.44 3.82 -1.23
N LYS A 215 2.04 4.30 -2.30
CA LYS A 215 2.57 3.47 -3.37
C LYS A 215 3.95 3.96 -3.75
N GLY A 216 4.83 3.01 -4.09
CA GLY A 216 6.14 3.28 -4.66
C GLY A 216 6.42 2.28 -5.78
N GLU A 217 6.89 2.78 -6.91
CA GLU A 217 7.37 2.00 -8.04
C GLU A 217 8.81 2.41 -8.38
N MET A 218 9.67 1.43 -8.59
CA MET A 218 11.03 1.69 -9.06
C MET A 218 10.98 2.00 -10.55
N ILE A 219 11.40 3.21 -10.94
CA ILE A 219 11.38 3.69 -12.32
C ILE A 219 12.77 3.61 -12.98
N GLU A 220 13.83 3.68 -12.17
CA GLU A 220 15.22 3.46 -12.56
C GLU A 220 15.97 2.80 -11.39
N GLU A 221 17.20 2.35 -11.60
CA GLU A 221 18.04 1.78 -10.53
C GLU A 221 18.15 2.78 -9.37
N ASP A 222 17.71 2.35 -8.18
CA ASP A 222 17.64 3.16 -6.96
C ASP A 222 16.84 4.46 -7.06
N VAL A 223 15.92 4.56 -8.03
CA VAL A 223 15.00 5.69 -8.17
C VAL A 223 13.56 5.20 -8.12
N TRP A 224 12.83 5.65 -7.11
CA TRP A 224 11.44 5.27 -6.85
C TRP A 224 10.51 6.44 -7.05
N ARG A 225 9.58 6.34 -7.98
CA ARG A 225 8.42 7.22 -8.03
C ARG A 225 7.43 6.76 -6.96
N SER A 226 7.02 7.66 -6.09
CA SER A 226 6.13 7.37 -4.99
C SER A 226 5.04 8.41 -4.85
N TYR A 227 3.96 8.03 -4.18
CA TYR A 227 2.98 8.96 -3.68
C TYR A 227 2.42 8.52 -2.34
N ALA A 228 2.00 9.49 -1.54
CA ALA A 228 1.29 9.28 -0.28
C ALA A 228 -0.07 9.97 -0.36
N VAL A 229 -1.10 9.27 0.10
CA VAL A 229 -2.48 9.74 0.16
C VAL A 229 -2.87 9.99 1.61
N PHE A 230 -3.59 11.08 1.85
CA PHE A 230 -4.03 11.51 3.17
C PHE A 230 -5.51 11.86 3.15
N GLU A 231 -6.19 11.56 4.25
CA GLU A 231 -7.48 12.19 4.54
C GLU A 231 -7.29 13.69 4.77
N TRP A 232 -8.37 14.46 4.58
CA TRP A 232 -8.33 15.90 4.82
C TRP A 232 -8.11 16.23 6.30
N PRO A 233 -7.04 16.97 6.64
CA PRO A 233 -6.98 17.61 7.94
C PRO A 233 -8.01 18.75 7.97
N LYS A 234 -8.57 19.02 9.16
CA LYS A 234 -9.55 20.12 9.35
C LYS A 234 -8.94 21.50 9.16
N ASP A 235 -7.63 21.60 9.30
CA ASP A 235 -6.84 22.81 9.16
C ASP A 235 -5.79 22.55 8.06
N THR A 236 -5.81 23.36 7.01
CA THR A 236 -4.96 23.19 5.83
C THR A 236 -3.92 24.29 5.68
N GLU A 237 -3.86 25.23 6.64
CA GLU A 237 -2.83 26.25 6.69
C GLU A 237 -1.52 25.65 7.21
N ASP A 238 -0.42 25.97 6.54
CA ASP A 238 0.95 25.58 6.90
C ASP A 238 1.17 24.07 7.09
N LEU A 239 0.49 23.24 6.28
CA LEU A 239 0.71 21.79 6.29
C LEU A 239 2.11 21.42 5.80
N GLN A 240 2.69 20.40 6.42
CA GLN A 240 3.96 19.81 5.99
C GLN A 240 3.79 18.30 5.87
N MET A 241 4.26 17.71 4.78
CA MET A 241 4.45 16.25 4.73
C MET A 241 5.81 15.92 5.33
N VAL A 242 5.83 15.02 6.31
CA VAL A 242 7.06 14.53 6.93
C VAL A 242 7.28 13.08 6.52
N ILE A 243 8.45 12.82 5.95
CA ILE A 243 8.97 11.46 5.76
C ILE A 243 10.00 11.26 6.87
N PRO A 244 9.73 10.48 7.92
CA PRO A 244 10.66 10.38 9.05
C PRO A 244 11.89 9.51 8.73
N VAL A 245 11.67 8.48 7.91
CA VAL A 245 12.70 7.50 7.55
C VAL A 245 12.60 7.05 6.10
N LEU A 246 13.75 6.73 5.51
CA LEU A 246 13.86 6.07 4.21
C LEU A 246 14.86 4.92 4.29
N GLY A 247 14.73 3.96 3.39
CA GLY A 247 15.71 2.89 3.24
C GLY A 247 16.80 3.31 2.26
N ARG A 248 18.06 3.08 2.61
CA ARG A 248 19.21 3.11 1.71
C ARG A 248 19.70 1.69 1.51
N ARG A 249 20.07 1.36 0.28
CA ARG A 249 20.78 0.11 -0.01
C ARG A 249 22.26 0.28 0.30
N GLU A 250 22.82 -0.67 1.02
CA GLU A 250 24.23 -0.70 1.36
C GLU A 250 24.81 -2.05 0.97
N LEU A 251 25.91 -2.02 0.22
CA LEU A 251 26.65 -3.23 -0.09
C LEU A 251 27.30 -3.74 1.18
N VAL A 252 27.01 -4.98 1.50
CA VAL A 252 27.56 -5.68 2.66
C VAL A 252 28.19 -6.99 2.22
N ASP A 253 28.95 -7.60 3.10
CA ASP A 253 29.42 -8.96 2.91
C ASP A 253 29.23 -9.73 4.21
N VAL A 254 28.02 -10.27 4.39
CA VAL A 254 27.64 -10.94 5.64
C VAL A 254 27.43 -12.40 5.39
N GLU A 255 28.16 -13.22 6.13
CA GLU A 255 28.08 -14.67 6.06
C GLU A 255 27.49 -15.25 7.34
N PHE A 256 26.58 -16.20 7.17
CA PHE A 256 25.91 -16.93 8.24
C PHE A 256 26.16 -18.41 8.07
N THR A 257 26.48 -19.08 9.18
CA THR A 257 26.53 -20.53 9.26
C THR A 257 25.63 -20.98 10.42
N PRO A 258 25.29 -22.28 10.52
CA PRO A 258 24.59 -22.80 11.70
C PRO A 258 25.30 -22.46 13.02
N ASP A 259 26.63 -22.40 13.01
CA ASP A 259 27.44 -22.06 14.19
C ASP A 259 27.40 -20.56 14.55
N SER A 260 26.85 -19.71 13.68
CA SER A 260 26.63 -18.28 13.94
C SER A 260 25.42 -18.01 14.82
N VAL A 261 24.56 -19.00 15.07
CA VAL A 261 23.36 -18.83 15.89
C VAL A 261 23.72 -18.38 17.31
N GLY A 262 23.08 -17.30 17.76
CA GLY A 262 23.34 -16.66 19.05
C GLY A 262 24.61 -15.82 19.09
N LYS A 263 25.40 -15.74 18.01
CA LYS A 263 26.59 -14.88 17.93
C LYS A 263 26.25 -13.55 17.25
N ARG A 264 26.75 -12.47 17.84
CA ARG A 264 26.70 -11.14 17.22
C ARG A 264 27.74 -11.07 16.10
N GLN A 265 27.34 -10.60 14.93
CA GLN A 265 28.21 -10.31 13.81
C GLN A 265 28.83 -8.90 13.96
N GLU A 266 30.03 -8.71 13.44
CA GLU A 266 30.73 -7.41 13.41
C GLU A 266 30.18 -6.53 12.28
N LEU A 267 28.91 -6.14 12.42
CA LEU A 267 28.28 -5.10 11.61
C LEU A 267 27.96 -3.91 12.52
N ASP A 268 28.04 -2.70 11.95
CA ASP A 268 27.55 -1.49 12.59
C ASP A 268 26.37 -0.95 11.75
N PRO A 269 25.14 -0.98 12.26
CA PRO A 269 24.75 -1.46 13.58
C PRO A 269 24.71 -3.00 13.68
N GLY A 270 24.74 -3.51 14.91
CA GLY A 270 24.92 -4.94 15.22
C GLY A 270 23.82 -5.85 14.71
N LEU A 271 24.19 -7.07 14.34
CA LEU A 271 23.28 -8.12 13.89
C LEU A 271 23.51 -9.42 14.66
N GLN A 272 22.45 -10.12 15.02
CA GLN A 272 22.54 -11.48 15.56
C GLN A 272 21.64 -12.44 14.78
N LEU A 273 22.20 -13.56 14.33
CA LEU A 273 21.42 -14.70 13.85
C LEU A 273 20.79 -15.39 15.06
N ALA A 274 19.47 -15.32 15.19
CA ALA A 274 18.70 -15.93 16.26
C ALA A 274 18.29 -17.38 15.95
N ALA A 275 18.10 -17.74 14.68
CA ALA A 275 17.69 -19.07 14.29
C ALA A 275 18.23 -19.50 12.91
N TRP A 276 18.51 -20.80 12.78
CA TRP A 276 18.81 -21.50 11.54
C TRP A 276 18.05 -22.82 11.56
N ARG A 277 16.97 -22.95 10.77
CA ARG A 277 16.07 -24.11 10.84
C ARG A 277 15.55 -24.50 9.46
N THR A 278 15.60 -25.77 9.12
CA THR A 278 14.73 -26.34 8.09
C THR A 278 13.43 -26.80 8.75
N ASN A 279 12.28 -26.61 8.09
CA ASN A 279 10.97 -26.86 8.69
C ASN A 279 10.70 -26.01 9.95
N GLY A 280 10.99 -24.71 9.85
CA GLY A 280 10.73 -23.71 10.90
C GLY A 280 9.25 -23.47 11.18
N GLU A 281 8.96 -22.69 12.22
CA GLU A 281 7.59 -22.52 12.74
C GLU A 281 6.71 -21.68 11.81
N ILE A 282 7.31 -20.74 11.07
CA ILE A 282 6.56 -19.79 10.24
C ILE A 282 6.12 -20.45 8.95
N TRP A 283 7.05 -21.11 8.26
CA TRP A 283 6.78 -21.69 6.94
C TRP A 283 6.45 -23.18 6.99
N ASN A 284 6.81 -23.88 8.06
CA ASN A 284 6.56 -25.31 8.30
C ASN A 284 6.78 -26.18 7.04
N SER A 285 7.88 -25.91 6.34
CA SER A 285 8.27 -26.60 5.12
C SER A 285 9.71 -27.06 5.20
N LYS A 286 9.97 -28.31 4.81
CA LYS A 286 11.32 -28.88 4.79
C LYS A 286 12.20 -28.29 3.68
N ASP A 287 11.58 -27.77 2.64
CA ASP A 287 12.27 -27.22 1.47
C ASP A 287 12.64 -25.74 1.67
N ILE A 288 12.37 -25.20 2.86
CA ILE A 288 12.65 -23.81 3.21
C ILE A 288 13.63 -23.75 4.38
N LEU A 289 14.72 -23.02 4.20
CA LEU A 289 15.56 -22.54 5.31
C LEU A 289 14.93 -21.30 5.92
N GLU A 290 14.64 -21.36 7.20
CA GLU A 290 14.19 -20.25 8.02
C GLU A 290 15.39 -19.68 8.80
N LEU A 291 15.74 -18.43 8.48
CA LEU A 291 16.76 -17.65 9.16
C LEU A 291 16.07 -16.59 10.03
N GLY A 292 16.24 -16.66 11.35
CA GLY A 292 15.71 -15.66 12.27
C GLY A 292 16.78 -14.65 12.65
N PHE A 293 16.47 -13.36 12.63
CA PHE A 293 17.39 -12.28 12.95
C PHE A 293 16.87 -11.39 14.07
N LYS A 294 17.83 -10.90 14.86
CA LYS A 294 17.66 -9.75 15.75
C LYS A 294 18.52 -8.63 15.21
N PHE A 295 17.85 -7.66 14.61
CA PHE A 295 18.48 -6.43 14.16
C PHE A 295 18.64 -5.49 15.35
N GLU A 296 19.86 -4.99 15.57
CA GLU A 296 20.10 -3.81 16.41
C GLU A 296 20.28 -2.60 15.49
N GLY A 297 19.77 -1.44 15.91
CA GLY A 297 19.91 -0.18 15.16
C GLY A 297 19.05 -0.10 13.89
N ASP A 298 19.68 0.43 12.84
CA ASP A 298 19.04 0.90 11.62
C ASP A 298 19.06 -0.10 10.44
N ILE A 299 19.66 -1.30 10.56
CA ILE A 299 19.46 -2.34 9.54
C ILE A 299 18.02 -2.88 9.67
N ARG A 300 17.31 -3.00 8.54
CA ARG A 300 15.93 -3.52 8.47
C ARG A 300 15.79 -4.77 7.63
N ALA A 301 16.63 -4.94 6.62
CA ALA A 301 16.57 -6.15 5.80
C ALA A 301 17.88 -6.46 5.11
N PHE A 302 17.95 -7.67 4.55
CA PHE A 302 19.00 -8.09 3.63
C PHE A 302 18.39 -8.58 2.31
N SER A 303 19.13 -8.38 1.23
CA SER A 303 18.81 -8.77 -0.16
C SER A 303 20.05 -9.38 -0.82
N GLU A 304 19.87 -9.89 -2.04
CA GLU A 304 20.92 -10.54 -2.82
C GLU A 304 21.56 -11.71 -2.06
N TRP A 305 20.75 -12.77 -1.89
CA TRP A 305 21.11 -13.91 -1.08
C TRP A 305 21.72 -15.01 -1.93
N THR A 306 22.80 -15.62 -1.40
CA THR A 306 23.40 -16.83 -1.97
C THR A 306 23.61 -17.86 -0.88
N ALA A 307 23.55 -19.14 -1.24
CA ALA A 307 23.86 -20.23 -0.34
C ALA A 307 24.99 -21.08 -0.91
N VAL A 308 25.80 -21.65 -0.02
CA VAL A 308 26.86 -22.58 -0.37
C VAL A 308 26.52 -23.95 0.19
N ASP A 309 26.57 -24.99 -0.65
CA ASP A 309 26.36 -26.38 -0.24
C ASP A 309 27.64 -27.02 0.32
N ALA A 310 27.55 -28.26 0.78
CA ALA A 310 28.68 -29.00 1.34
C ALA A 310 29.81 -29.28 0.34
N ASP A 311 29.52 -29.28 -0.97
CA ASP A 311 30.49 -29.49 -2.04
C ASP A 311 31.18 -28.17 -2.46
N GLY A 312 30.72 -27.03 -1.91
CA GLY A 312 31.25 -25.69 -2.19
C GLY A 312 30.59 -25.01 -3.39
N ASN A 313 29.51 -25.54 -3.95
CA ASN A 313 28.78 -24.87 -5.02
C ASN A 313 27.96 -23.72 -4.45
N THR A 314 27.92 -22.60 -5.17
CA THR A 314 27.12 -21.43 -4.81
C THR A 314 25.81 -21.44 -5.59
N HIS A 315 24.72 -21.22 -4.88
CA HIS A 315 23.36 -21.18 -5.39
C HIS A 315 22.78 -19.79 -5.15
N GLU A 316 22.27 -19.15 -6.19
CA GLU A 316 21.46 -17.94 -6.05
C GLU A 316 20.13 -18.31 -5.40
N LEU A 317 19.70 -17.50 -4.45
CA LEU A 317 18.47 -17.73 -3.72
C LEU A 317 17.41 -16.74 -4.20
N ASP A 318 16.21 -17.26 -4.43
CA ASP A 318 15.05 -16.41 -4.66
C ASP A 318 14.86 -15.42 -3.51
N ARG A 319 14.25 -14.27 -3.82
CA ARG A 319 13.96 -13.24 -2.83
C ARG A 319 13.25 -13.87 -1.62
N PRO A 320 13.86 -13.81 -0.42
CA PRO A 320 13.32 -14.52 0.72
C PRO A 320 11.93 -14.01 1.08
N ARG A 321 11.09 -14.94 1.52
CA ARG A 321 9.81 -14.60 2.13
C ARG A 321 10.08 -14.00 3.50
N TRP A 322 9.54 -12.82 3.75
CA TRP A 322 9.66 -12.16 5.04
C TRP A 322 8.49 -12.50 5.95
N GLY A 323 8.77 -12.71 7.23
CA GLY A 323 7.77 -12.92 8.28
C GLY A 323 8.28 -12.43 9.62
N MET A 324 7.38 -12.27 10.59
CA MET A 324 7.73 -11.83 11.94
C MET A 324 7.09 -12.74 12.99
N THR A 325 7.81 -13.03 14.06
CA THR A 325 7.21 -13.56 15.31
C THR A 325 7.72 -12.77 16.51
N GLY A 326 6.82 -12.03 17.17
CA GLY A 326 7.20 -11.13 18.26
C GLY A 326 8.17 -10.04 17.79
N ALA A 327 9.39 -10.05 18.31
CA ALA A 327 10.46 -9.10 17.98
C ALA A 327 11.53 -9.68 17.04
N GLU A 328 11.36 -10.91 16.57
CA GLU A 328 12.29 -11.58 15.66
C GLU A 328 11.74 -11.51 14.23
N GLU A 329 12.61 -11.12 13.30
CA GLU A 329 12.33 -11.10 11.87
C GLU A 329 12.89 -12.36 11.23
N PHE A 330 12.14 -12.94 10.31
CA PHE A 330 12.48 -14.21 9.69
C PHE A 330 12.49 -14.10 8.18
N TYR A 331 13.52 -14.70 7.57
CA TYR A 331 13.65 -14.89 6.14
C TYR A 331 13.51 -16.38 5.82
N GLY A 332 12.51 -16.70 5.01
CA GLY A 332 12.32 -18.03 4.44
C GLY A 332 12.90 -18.09 3.04
N VAL A 333 13.89 -18.96 2.84
CA VAL A 333 14.55 -19.17 1.55
C VAL A 333 14.29 -20.58 1.04
N SER A 334 13.88 -20.73 -0.23
CA SER A 334 13.76 -22.06 -0.88
C SER A 334 15.14 -22.67 -1.10
N LEU A 335 15.29 -23.96 -0.79
CA LEU A 335 16.56 -24.67 -0.89
C LEU A 335 16.66 -25.62 -2.10
N ASP A 336 15.67 -25.69 -2.98
CA ASP A 336 15.69 -26.47 -4.24
C ASP A 336 16.42 -27.84 -4.15
N SER A 337 16.21 -28.56 -3.04
CA SER A 337 16.79 -29.88 -2.72
C SER A 337 18.29 -29.94 -2.36
N PHE A 338 18.89 -28.89 -1.79
CA PHE A 338 20.23 -28.95 -1.17
C PHE A 338 20.24 -28.51 0.30
N ASP A 339 21.26 -28.94 1.06
CA ASP A 339 21.47 -28.52 2.44
C ASP A 339 22.57 -27.44 2.50
N PRO A 340 22.23 -26.17 2.83
CA PRO A 340 23.22 -25.10 2.89
C PRO A 340 24.11 -25.27 4.12
N VAL A 341 25.43 -25.12 3.92
CA VAL A 341 26.40 -25.00 5.03
C VAL A 341 26.71 -23.55 5.38
N LYS A 342 26.40 -22.64 4.45
CA LYS A 342 26.61 -21.20 4.59
C LYS A 342 25.59 -20.44 3.75
N VAL A 343 25.13 -19.31 4.26
CA VAL A 343 24.32 -18.34 3.52
C VAL A 343 25.02 -16.99 3.58
N ARG A 344 25.02 -16.26 2.47
CA ARG A 344 25.61 -14.93 2.34
C ARG A 344 24.56 -13.95 1.83
N ALA A 345 24.55 -12.75 2.42
CA ALA A 345 23.84 -11.60 1.87
C ALA A 345 24.86 -10.55 1.42
N SER A 346 24.64 -9.98 0.24
CA SER A 346 25.52 -8.92 -0.29
C SER A 346 24.91 -7.51 -0.28
N GLU A 347 23.64 -7.38 0.08
CA GLU A 347 22.96 -6.08 0.21
C GLU A 347 22.18 -6.01 1.53
N ALA A 348 22.27 -4.88 2.21
CA ALA A 348 21.46 -4.54 3.37
C ALA A 348 20.60 -3.31 3.07
N GLN A 349 19.38 -3.30 3.60
CA GLN A 349 18.55 -2.12 3.68
C GLN A 349 18.78 -1.45 5.04
N VAL A 350 19.36 -0.26 5.01
CA VAL A 350 19.69 0.55 6.18
C VAL A 350 18.75 1.74 6.26
N VAL A 351 18.27 2.06 7.46
CA VAL A 351 17.39 3.19 7.72
C VAL A 351 18.21 4.48 7.76
N VAL A 352 17.80 5.45 6.97
CA VAL A 352 18.25 6.83 7.06
C VAL A 352 17.15 7.64 7.74
N ARG A 353 17.49 8.25 8.88
CA ARG A 353 16.57 9.07 9.68
C ARG A 353 16.88 10.54 9.47
N GLY A 354 15.84 11.35 9.27
CA GLY A 354 16.01 12.79 9.40
C GLY A 354 14.91 13.63 8.78
N ASP A 355 13.67 13.22 9.02
CA ASP A 355 12.48 14.05 8.92
C ASP A 355 12.52 14.99 7.70
N TRP A 356 12.37 14.43 6.50
CA TRP A 356 12.23 15.25 5.30
C TRP A 356 10.89 15.98 5.39
N GLU A 357 10.94 17.23 5.83
CA GLU A 357 9.80 18.13 5.98
C GLU A 357 9.55 18.88 4.67
N ILE A 358 8.49 18.49 3.96
CA ILE A 358 8.07 19.06 2.69
C ILE A 358 6.92 20.02 2.96
N PRO A 359 7.13 21.35 2.89
CA PRO A 359 6.06 22.31 3.07
C PRO A 359 5.05 22.20 1.92
N LEU A 360 3.77 22.17 2.26
CA LEU A 360 2.68 22.11 1.30
C LEU A 360 1.99 23.47 1.21
N PRO A 361 1.66 23.96 0.00
CA PRO A 361 0.89 25.18 -0.16
C PRO A 361 -0.53 24.98 0.39
N GLY A 362 -1.10 26.01 1.03
CA GLY A 362 -2.48 25.94 1.51
C GLY A 362 -3.49 25.66 0.38
N ALA A 363 -4.50 24.88 0.69
CA ALA A 363 -5.62 24.63 -0.23
C ALA A 363 -6.61 25.81 -0.17
N GLU A 364 -6.50 26.74 -1.12
CA GLU A 364 -7.40 27.90 -1.28
C GLU A 364 -8.75 27.57 -1.94
#